data_AF-A0A950HGH1-F1
#
_entry.id   AF-A0A950HGH1-F1
#
_cell.length_a   1.000
_cell.length_b   1.000
_cell.length_c   1.000
_cell.angle_alpha   90.00
_cell.angle_beta   90.00
_cell.angle_gamma   90.00
#
_symmetry.space_group_name_H-M   'P 1'
#
loop_
_entity.id
_entity.type
_entity.pdbx_description
1 polymer ?
#
loop_
_entity_poly.entity_id
_entity_poly.type
_entity_poly.pdbx_seq_one_letter_code
_entity_poly.pdbx_strand_id
1 'polypeptide(L)'
;MPIDTRLEETASPVGLDTLAEDTHTGVVYRKNRVALKLFVVGLLAAVDAREAAVHRWLVRYSMTALRISMGAVYFGFGILKYFPGMSPAQDLALATTHLLTLGLVPAAVPNSVAMALIATLECAIGLLLITGRWLRLAISLLAGQLVGILSPIVLLTGRMFAGPHHMPTLEGQYVLKDVILLAVAMVIATTVRGGAITDGGHRFLKAR
;
A
#
# COMPACT_ATOMS: atom_id res chain seq x y z
N MET A 1 65.67 28.42 45.97
CA MET A 1 65.32 28.91 47.32
C MET A 1 65.25 30.44 47.24
N PRO A 2 64.29 31.16 47.85
CA PRO A 2 63.46 30.85 49.03
C PRO A 2 61.98 30.56 48.64
N ILE A 3 61.22 29.67 49.27
CA ILE A 3 60.72 29.56 50.65
C ILE A 3 60.03 30.84 51.13
N ASP A 4 58.70 30.82 51.15
CA ASP A 4 57.98 31.51 52.22
C ASP A 4 57.06 30.51 52.93
N THR A 5 57.36 30.35 54.21
CA THR A 5 56.71 29.53 55.21
C THR A 5 56.01 30.49 56.16
N ARG A 6 54.68 30.44 56.25
CA ARG A 6 53.99 30.75 57.49
C ARG A 6 52.85 29.77 57.73
N LEU A 7 53.13 28.91 58.70
CA LEU A 7 52.20 28.18 59.54
C LEU A 7 51.55 29.17 60.52
N GLU A 8 50.28 28.93 60.85
CA GLU A 8 49.64 28.97 62.18
C GLU A 8 48.11 28.96 61.93
N GLU A 9 47.44 27.82 62.04
CA GLU A 9 46.99 27.17 63.29
C GLU A 9 45.69 27.78 63.83
N THR A 10 44.60 27.03 63.74
CA THR A 10 43.72 26.69 64.88
C THR A 10 42.85 25.47 64.53
N ALA A 11 43.10 24.34 65.19
CA ALA A 11 42.16 23.25 65.40
C ALA A 11 40.91 23.78 66.14
N SER A 12 39.72 23.16 66.12
CA SER A 12 39.39 21.77 66.45
C SER A 12 37.85 21.58 66.36
N PRO A 13 37.31 20.44 66.80
CA PRO A 13 36.81 19.30 66.02
C PRO A 13 35.29 19.40 65.82
N VAL A 14 34.65 18.46 65.12
CA VAL A 14 33.27 17.97 65.36
C VAL A 14 32.80 17.21 64.12
N GLY A 15 32.40 15.95 64.32
CA GLY A 15 31.46 15.28 63.44
C GLY A 15 32.00 14.20 62.50
N LEU A 16 32.90 13.34 62.96
CA LEU A 16 32.78 11.92 62.61
C LEU A 16 31.51 11.43 63.30
N ASP A 17 30.35 11.61 62.66
CA ASP A 17 29.09 10.91 62.94
C ASP A 17 27.98 11.51 62.07
N THR A 18 27.89 11.04 60.82
CA THR A 18 26.64 10.52 60.25
C THR A 18 26.97 9.88 58.91
N LEU A 19 27.63 8.72 59.02
CA LEU A 19 27.37 7.63 58.09
C LEU A 19 25.90 7.23 58.25
N ALA A 20 25.01 7.95 57.56
CA ALA A 20 23.75 7.40 57.10
C ALA A 20 23.82 7.35 55.58
N GLU A 21 24.88 6.73 55.08
CA GLU A 21 24.81 6.02 53.82
C GLU A 21 23.78 4.91 54.04
N ASP A 22 22.57 5.20 53.59
CA ASP A 22 21.45 4.28 53.58
C ASP A 22 21.75 3.28 52.44
N THR A 23 22.78 2.46 52.66
CA THR A 23 23.35 1.51 51.68
C THR A 23 22.32 0.47 51.26
N HIS A 24 21.27 0.28 52.07
CA HIS A 24 20.12 -0.55 51.74
C HIS A 24 19.15 0.09 50.73
N THR A 25 18.96 1.41 50.71
CA THR A 25 18.01 2.08 49.81
C THR A 25 18.65 2.47 48.47
N GLY A 26 19.93 2.86 48.46
CA GLY A 26 20.67 3.21 47.22
C GLY A 26 20.88 2.03 46.26
N VAL A 27 21.16 0.83 46.79
CA VAL A 27 21.31 -0.40 46.00
C VAL A 27 19.96 -0.85 45.44
N VAL A 28 18.88 -0.73 46.21
CA VAL A 28 17.52 -1.08 45.79
C VAL A 28 16.99 -0.12 44.71
N TYR A 29 17.21 1.19 44.85
CA TYR A 29 16.85 2.19 43.83
C TYR A 29 17.58 1.97 42.50
N ARG A 30 18.87 1.61 42.55
CA ARG A 30 19.68 1.32 41.35
C ARG A 30 19.23 0.03 40.67
N LYS A 31 18.94 -1.03 41.45
CA LYS A 31 18.46 -2.33 40.96
C LYS A 31 17.11 -2.22 40.26
N ASN A 32 16.18 -1.40 40.80
CA ASN A 32 14.88 -1.15 40.17
C ASN A 32 15.00 -0.38 38.84
N ARG A 33 15.91 0.59 38.71
CA ARG A 33 16.13 1.26 37.42
C ARG A 33 16.76 0.35 36.36
N VAL A 34 17.67 -0.56 36.76
CA VAL A 34 18.28 -1.51 35.83
C VAL A 34 17.27 -2.58 35.40
N ALA A 35 16.47 -3.11 36.34
CA ALA A 35 15.39 -4.05 36.03
C ALA A 35 14.32 -3.42 35.11
N LEU A 36 13.92 -2.18 35.38
CA LEU A 36 12.99 -1.44 34.53
C LEU A 36 13.58 -1.18 33.13
N LYS A 37 14.85 -0.78 33.02
CA LYS A 37 15.52 -0.62 31.72
C LYS A 37 15.60 -1.94 30.95
N LEU A 38 15.97 -3.05 31.61
CA LEU A 38 16.02 -4.37 30.99
C LEU A 38 14.63 -4.83 30.52
N PHE A 39 13.60 -4.59 31.32
CA PHE A 39 12.22 -4.87 30.96
C PHE A 39 11.75 -4.04 29.75
N VAL A 40 12.01 -2.73 29.74
CA VAL A 40 11.67 -1.85 28.61
C VAL A 40 12.44 -2.25 27.36
N VAL A 41 13.75 -2.53 27.44
CA VAL A 41 14.54 -3.01 26.30
C VAL A 41 14.04 -4.35 25.79
N GLY A 42 13.68 -5.29 26.68
CA GLY A 42 13.10 -6.57 26.31
C GLY A 42 11.73 -6.43 25.64
N LEU A 43 10.90 -5.51 26.12
CA LEU A 43 9.60 -5.20 25.52
C LEU A 43 9.77 -4.58 24.12
N LEU A 44 10.65 -3.59 23.98
CA LEU A 44 10.96 -2.97 22.69
C LEU A 44 11.51 -3.99 21.69
N ALA A 45 12.46 -4.83 22.11
CA ALA A 45 12.99 -5.91 21.26
C ALA A 45 11.91 -6.92 20.84
N ALA A 46 10.95 -7.22 21.72
CA ALA A 46 9.82 -8.08 21.37
C ALA A 46 8.88 -7.42 20.36
N VAL A 47 8.61 -6.12 20.49
CA VAL A 47 7.83 -5.33 19.51
C VAL A 47 8.55 -5.31 18.16
N ASP A 48 9.84 -4.99 18.14
CA ASP A 48 10.66 -4.96 16.92
C ASP A 48 10.70 -6.32 16.22
N ALA A 49 10.83 -7.41 16.98
CA ALA A 49 10.81 -8.75 16.43
C ALA A 49 9.46 -9.12 15.79
N ARG A 50 8.34 -8.65 16.37
CA ARG A 50 6.99 -8.84 15.82
C ARG A 50 6.78 -8.00 14.59
N GLU A 51 7.18 -6.74 14.61
CA GLU A 51 7.13 -5.85 13.45
C GLU A 51 7.93 -6.43 12.29
N ALA A 52 9.16 -6.90 12.54
CA ALA A 52 9.98 -7.53 11.52
C ALA A 52 9.35 -8.81 10.96
N ALA A 53 8.64 -9.59 11.79
CA ALA A 53 7.93 -10.78 11.33
C ALA A 53 6.73 -10.43 10.43
N VAL A 54 5.94 -9.41 10.82
CA VAL A 54 4.82 -8.90 10.02
C VAL A 54 5.32 -8.32 8.71
N HIS A 55 6.39 -7.51 8.75
CA HIS A 55 7.01 -6.94 7.56
C HIS A 55 7.47 -8.02 6.58
N ARG A 56 8.17 -9.07 7.05
CA ARG A 56 8.58 -10.20 6.20
C ARG A 56 7.38 -10.91 5.56
N TRP A 57 6.28 -11.07 6.30
CA TRP A 57 5.06 -11.67 5.78
C TRP A 57 4.41 -10.79 4.70
N LEU A 58 4.29 -9.47 4.95
CA LEU A 58 3.74 -8.51 4.00
C LEU A 58 4.57 -8.45 2.71
N VAL A 59 5.90 -8.36 2.79
CA VAL A 59 6.78 -8.37 1.62
C VAL A 59 6.61 -9.64 0.80
N ARG A 60 6.41 -10.80 1.46
CA ARG A 60 6.27 -12.08 0.78
C ARG A 60 4.92 -12.26 0.08
N TYR A 61 3.82 -11.81 0.69
CA TYR A 61 2.48 -12.15 0.22
C TYR A 61 1.72 -10.99 -0.44
N SER A 62 2.06 -9.73 -0.16
CA SER A 62 1.36 -8.56 -0.70
C SER A 62 1.24 -8.60 -2.22
N MET A 63 2.34 -8.87 -2.92
CA MET A 63 2.36 -8.89 -4.38
C MET A 63 1.47 -9.98 -4.98
N THR A 64 1.50 -11.17 -4.38
CA THR A 64 0.67 -12.30 -4.82
C THR A 64 -0.80 -12.05 -4.51
N ALA A 65 -1.10 -11.53 -3.31
CA ALA A 65 -2.44 -11.17 -2.91
C ALA A 65 -3.03 -10.09 -3.83
N LEU A 66 -2.24 -9.08 -4.18
CA LEU A 66 -2.65 -7.98 -5.07
C LEU A 66 -3.00 -8.48 -6.47
N ARG A 67 -2.15 -9.35 -7.03
CA ARG A 67 -2.38 -9.96 -8.34
C ARG A 67 -3.62 -10.86 -8.35
N ILE A 68 -3.78 -11.72 -7.33
CA ILE A 68 -4.92 -12.63 -7.24
C ILE A 68 -6.21 -11.86 -7.00
N SER A 69 -6.23 -10.86 -6.11
CA SER A 69 -7.43 -10.07 -5.83
C SER A 69 -7.88 -9.28 -7.05
N MET A 70 -6.95 -8.61 -7.74
CA MET A 70 -7.25 -7.92 -9.00
C MET A 70 -7.80 -8.89 -10.05
N GLY A 71 -7.15 -10.04 -10.23
CA GLY A 71 -7.59 -11.04 -11.19
C GLY A 71 -8.98 -11.61 -10.87
N ALA A 72 -9.28 -11.85 -9.59
CA ALA A 72 -10.59 -12.30 -9.13
C ALA A 72 -11.69 -11.27 -9.41
N VAL A 73 -11.41 -9.98 -9.19
CA VAL A 73 -12.33 -8.88 -9.49
C VAL A 73 -12.62 -8.80 -11.00
N TYR A 74 -11.59 -8.85 -11.84
CA TYR A 74 -11.74 -8.87 -13.30
C TYR A 74 -12.52 -10.09 -13.78
N PHE A 75 -12.21 -11.27 -13.27
CA PHE A 75 -12.89 -12.50 -13.65
C PHE A 75 -14.37 -12.49 -13.22
N GLY A 76 -14.65 -12.09 -11.98
CA GLY A 76 -16.01 -11.99 -11.46
C GLY A 76 -16.85 -11.00 -12.26
N PHE A 77 -16.36 -9.77 -12.48
CA PHE A 77 -17.08 -8.78 -13.29
C PHE A 77 -17.21 -9.17 -14.75
N GLY A 78 -16.24 -9.89 -15.31
CA GLY A 78 -16.33 -10.45 -16.65
C GLY A 78 -17.47 -11.46 -16.77
N ILE A 79 -17.57 -12.41 -15.83
CA ILE A 79 -18.66 -13.41 -15.83
C ILE A 79 -20.03 -12.73 -15.78
N LEU A 80 -20.20 -11.70 -14.94
CA LEU A 80 -21.46 -10.98 -14.81
C LEU A 80 -21.93 -10.35 -16.12
N LYS A 81 -21.01 -9.96 -17.01
CA LYS A 81 -21.33 -9.31 -18.29
C LYS A 81 -21.90 -10.26 -19.35
N TYR A 82 -21.83 -11.58 -19.16
CA TYR A 82 -22.55 -12.52 -20.02
C TYR A 82 -24.06 -12.53 -19.76
N PHE A 83 -24.49 -12.07 -18.58
CA PHE A 83 -25.90 -12.06 -18.19
C PHE A 83 -26.50 -10.65 -18.41
N PRO A 84 -27.51 -10.52 -19.28
CA PRO A 84 -28.10 -9.22 -19.59
C PRO A 84 -28.75 -8.58 -18.36
N GLY A 85 -28.50 -7.29 -18.13
CA GLY A 85 -29.13 -6.51 -17.05
C GLY A 85 -28.57 -6.75 -15.65
N MET A 86 -27.58 -7.63 -15.50
CA MET A 86 -26.96 -7.94 -14.21
C MET A 86 -25.80 -7.02 -13.85
N SER A 87 -25.21 -6.31 -14.84
CA SER A 87 -24.09 -5.41 -14.62
C SER A 87 -24.57 -3.95 -14.56
N PRO A 88 -24.42 -3.25 -13.42
CA PRO A 88 -24.75 -1.82 -13.31
C PRO A 88 -23.98 -0.93 -14.30
N ALA A 89 -22.86 -1.43 -14.83
CA ALA A 89 -21.98 -0.70 -15.74
C ALA A 89 -22.23 -1.03 -17.23
N GLN A 90 -23.23 -1.87 -17.57
CA GLN A 90 -23.48 -2.29 -18.94
C GLN A 90 -23.81 -1.09 -19.85
N ASP A 91 -24.73 -0.23 -19.44
CA ASP A 91 -25.14 0.94 -20.23
C ASP A 91 -23.99 1.94 -20.38
N LEU A 92 -23.18 2.10 -19.33
CA LEU A 92 -21.99 2.93 -19.37
C LEU A 92 -20.96 2.37 -20.35
N ALA A 93 -20.70 1.06 -20.31
CA ALA A 93 -19.75 0.40 -21.21
C ALA A 93 -20.15 0.51 -22.69
N LEU A 94 -21.44 0.34 -22.99
CA LEU A 94 -21.97 0.50 -24.35
C LEU A 94 -21.86 1.95 -24.84
N ALA A 95 -22.27 2.93 -24.02
CA ALA A 95 -22.14 4.34 -24.36
C ALA A 95 -20.69 4.74 -24.61
N THR A 96 -19.78 4.24 -23.77
CA THR A 96 -18.33 4.48 -23.89
C THR A 96 -17.76 3.86 -25.15
N THR A 97 -18.13 2.61 -25.44
CA THR A 97 -17.70 1.90 -26.66
C THR A 97 -18.19 2.64 -27.90
N HIS A 98 -19.42 3.12 -27.90
CA HIS A 98 -19.97 3.92 -28.99
C HIS A 98 -19.15 5.19 -29.24
N LEU A 99 -18.80 5.93 -28.19
CA LEU A 99 -18.00 7.16 -28.31
C LEU A 99 -16.54 6.87 -28.73
N LEU A 100 -15.88 5.91 -28.10
CA LEU A 100 -14.48 5.55 -28.40
C LEU A 100 -14.30 5.01 -29.82
N THR A 101 -15.30 4.29 -30.33
CA THR A 101 -15.24 3.67 -31.66
C THR A 101 -15.89 4.54 -32.74
N LEU A 102 -16.29 5.78 -32.41
CA LEU A 102 -16.99 6.69 -33.31
C LEU A 102 -18.24 6.06 -33.95
N GLY A 103 -18.91 5.16 -33.21
CA GLY A 103 -20.08 4.41 -33.69
C GLY A 103 -19.77 3.22 -34.61
N LEU A 104 -18.51 2.95 -34.95
CA LEU A 104 -18.15 1.87 -35.89
C LEU A 104 -18.42 0.48 -35.33
N VAL A 105 -18.14 0.24 -34.04
CA VAL A 105 -18.38 -1.07 -33.42
C VAL A 105 -19.88 -1.36 -33.24
N PRO A 106 -20.69 -0.41 -32.72
CA PRO A 106 -22.15 -0.57 -32.70
C PRO A 106 -22.78 -0.79 -34.08
N ALA A 107 -22.19 -0.22 -35.14
CA ALA A 107 -22.64 -0.44 -36.52
C ALA A 107 -22.22 -1.81 -37.08
N ALA A 108 -21.08 -2.34 -36.64
CA ALA A 108 -20.53 -3.60 -37.14
C ALA A 108 -21.07 -4.84 -36.41
N VAL A 109 -21.41 -4.72 -35.12
CA VAL A 109 -21.67 -5.86 -34.24
C VAL A 109 -22.81 -5.56 -33.27
N PRO A 110 -23.74 -6.51 -32.99
CA PRO A 110 -24.78 -6.32 -31.99
C PRO A 110 -24.20 -6.05 -30.59
N ASN A 111 -24.90 -5.23 -29.79
CA ASN A 111 -24.48 -4.89 -28.42
C ASN A 111 -24.22 -6.13 -27.54
N SER A 112 -24.98 -7.22 -27.72
CA SER A 112 -24.78 -8.48 -27.01
C SER A 112 -23.42 -9.11 -27.30
N VAL A 113 -22.97 -9.06 -28.54
CA VAL A 113 -21.67 -9.58 -28.95
C VAL A 113 -20.55 -8.65 -28.49
N ALA A 114 -20.72 -7.32 -28.58
CA ALA A 114 -19.76 -6.37 -28.02
C ALA A 114 -19.55 -6.58 -26.51
N MET A 115 -20.63 -6.76 -25.76
CA MET A 115 -20.58 -7.09 -24.33
C MET A 115 -19.93 -8.45 -24.06
N ALA A 116 -20.23 -9.47 -24.86
CA ALA A 116 -19.59 -10.78 -24.75
C ALA A 116 -18.08 -10.73 -25.03
N LEU A 117 -17.63 -9.89 -25.97
CA LEU A 117 -16.21 -9.66 -26.22
C LEU A 117 -15.51 -9.00 -25.03
N ILE A 118 -16.13 -7.96 -24.45
CA ILE A 118 -15.64 -7.30 -23.23
C ILE A 118 -15.58 -8.31 -22.07
N ALA A 119 -16.66 -9.08 -21.88
CA ALA A 119 -16.74 -10.12 -20.86
C ALA A 119 -15.62 -11.15 -20.99
N THR A 120 -15.39 -11.63 -22.21
CA THR A 120 -14.34 -12.61 -22.52
C THR A 120 -12.94 -12.04 -22.27
N LEU A 121 -12.71 -10.79 -22.67
CA LEU A 121 -11.45 -10.09 -22.42
C LEU A 121 -11.17 -9.94 -20.91
N GLU A 122 -12.17 -9.52 -20.14
CA GLU A 122 -12.05 -9.38 -18.69
C GLU A 122 -11.81 -10.72 -18.00
N CYS A 123 -12.52 -11.77 -18.43
CA CYS A 123 -12.31 -13.12 -17.91
C CYS A 123 -10.90 -13.64 -18.21
N ALA A 124 -10.42 -13.40 -19.44
CA ALA A 124 -9.08 -13.79 -19.85
C ALA A 124 -8.01 -13.05 -19.04
N ILE A 125 -8.13 -11.73 -18.88
CA ILE A 125 -7.23 -10.94 -18.03
C ILE A 125 -7.25 -11.47 -16.60
N GLY A 126 -8.44 -11.72 -16.04
CA GLY A 126 -8.62 -12.24 -14.69
C GLY A 126 -7.92 -13.60 -14.48
N LEU A 127 -8.13 -14.55 -15.40
CA LEU A 127 -7.46 -15.86 -15.35
C LEU A 127 -5.95 -15.76 -15.46
N LEU A 128 -5.44 -14.94 -16.39
CA LEU A 128 -4.00 -14.77 -16.56
C LEU A 128 -3.36 -14.13 -15.32
N LEU A 129 -4.04 -13.16 -14.71
CA LEU A 129 -3.60 -12.56 -13.46
C LEU A 129 -3.63 -13.58 -12.32
N ILE A 130 -4.70 -14.34 -12.11
CA ILE A 130 -4.80 -15.34 -11.02
C ILE A 130 -3.73 -16.42 -11.19
N THR A 131 -3.66 -17.04 -12.37
CA THR A 131 -2.71 -18.14 -12.65
C THR A 131 -1.25 -17.66 -12.68
N GLY A 132 -1.02 -16.38 -12.96
CA GLY A 132 0.33 -15.79 -13.09
C GLY A 132 1.05 -16.23 -14.36
N ARG A 133 0.34 -16.87 -15.29
CA ARG A 133 0.88 -17.30 -16.57
C ARG A 133 0.72 -16.17 -17.59
N TRP A 134 1.71 -16.02 -18.47
CA TRP A 134 1.70 -14.99 -19.53
C TRP A 134 1.43 -13.58 -19.00
N LEU A 135 2.00 -13.23 -17.83
CA LEU A 135 1.71 -11.96 -17.15
C LEU A 135 1.98 -10.72 -18.03
N ARG A 136 2.97 -10.81 -18.94
CA ARG A 136 3.24 -9.79 -19.97
C ARG A 136 2.02 -9.53 -20.85
N LEU A 137 1.38 -10.59 -21.34
CA LEU A 137 0.16 -10.49 -22.15
C LEU A 137 -1.00 -9.94 -21.30
N ALA A 138 -1.15 -10.45 -20.07
CA ALA A 138 -2.19 -9.98 -19.15
C ALA A 138 -2.13 -8.47 -18.94
N ILE A 139 -0.93 -7.92 -18.70
CA ILE A 139 -0.73 -6.48 -18.51
C ILE A 139 -0.96 -5.69 -19.78
N SER A 140 -0.52 -6.18 -20.94
CA SER A 140 -0.79 -5.49 -22.21
C SER A 140 -2.29 -5.39 -22.50
N LEU A 141 -3.03 -6.48 -22.27
CA LEU A 141 -4.49 -6.50 -22.41
C LEU A 141 -5.17 -5.58 -21.39
N LEU A 142 -4.72 -5.66 -20.13
CA LEU A 142 -5.21 -4.83 -19.04
C LEU A 142 -4.97 -3.33 -19.30
N ALA A 143 -3.81 -2.96 -19.83
CA ALA A 143 -3.49 -1.57 -20.17
C ALA A 143 -4.45 -1.03 -21.23
N GLY A 144 -4.74 -1.79 -22.29
CA GLY A 144 -5.74 -1.42 -23.28
C GLY A 144 -7.15 -1.31 -22.67
N GLN A 145 -7.53 -2.27 -21.83
CA GLN A 145 -8.84 -2.28 -21.17
C GLN A 145 -9.01 -1.08 -20.20
N LEU A 146 -7.96 -0.70 -19.46
CA LEU A 146 -7.98 0.44 -18.53
C LEU A 146 -8.21 1.77 -19.26
N VAL A 147 -7.68 1.93 -20.48
CA VAL A 147 -8.00 3.11 -21.31
C VAL A 147 -9.50 3.16 -21.60
N GLY A 148 -10.09 2.02 -21.96
CA GLY A 148 -11.53 1.91 -22.19
C GLY A 148 -12.36 2.25 -20.95
N ILE A 149 -12.06 1.58 -19.82
CA ILE A 149 -12.80 1.71 -18.56
C ILE A 149 -12.69 3.11 -17.94
N LEU A 150 -11.54 3.79 -18.07
CA LEU A 150 -11.31 5.12 -17.49
C LEU A 150 -11.71 6.27 -18.43
N SER A 151 -11.87 6.02 -19.73
CA SER A 151 -12.31 7.04 -20.69
C SER A 151 -13.63 7.77 -20.35
N PRO A 152 -14.64 7.18 -19.66
CA PRO A 152 -15.87 7.88 -19.29
C PRO A 152 -15.62 9.10 -18.41
N ILE A 153 -14.51 9.14 -17.65
CA ILE A 153 -14.13 10.29 -16.82
C ILE A 153 -14.08 11.57 -17.64
N VAL A 154 -13.61 11.45 -18.89
CA VAL A 154 -13.46 12.57 -19.83
C VAL A 154 -14.63 12.62 -20.81
N LEU A 155 -15.07 11.48 -21.33
CA LEU A 155 -16.08 11.42 -22.40
C LEU A 155 -17.52 11.59 -21.89
N LEU A 156 -17.78 11.16 -20.66
CA LEU A 156 -19.12 11.05 -20.07
C LEU A 156 -19.17 11.74 -18.69
N THR A 157 -18.37 12.78 -18.48
CA THR A 157 -18.30 13.55 -17.22
C THR A 157 -19.69 14.02 -16.77
N GLY A 158 -20.52 14.46 -17.71
CA GLY A 158 -21.89 14.90 -17.43
C GLY A 158 -22.79 13.80 -16.85
N ARG A 159 -22.56 12.52 -17.19
CA ARG A 159 -23.27 11.38 -16.57
C ARG A 159 -22.65 10.96 -15.26
N MET A 160 -21.32 11.02 -15.16
CA MET A 160 -20.61 10.60 -13.95
C MET A 160 -20.82 11.53 -12.77
N PHE A 161 -21.01 12.84 -13.00
CA PHE A 161 -21.14 13.86 -11.95
C PHE A 161 -22.51 14.55 -11.98
N ALA A 162 -23.56 13.84 -12.41
CA ALA A 162 -24.92 14.36 -12.51
C ALA A 162 -25.65 14.50 -11.14
N GLY A 163 -25.02 14.11 -10.02
CA GLY A 163 -25.64 14.20 -8.71
C GLY A 163 -25.78 15.64 -8.20
N PRO A 164 -26.57 15.85 -7.13
CA PRO A 164 -26.64 17.14 -6.43
C PRO A 164 -25.22 17.64 -6.10
N HIS A 165 -24.94 18.93 -6.28
CA HIS A 165 -23.61 19.51 -6.04
C HIS A 165 -22.44 18.82 -6.77
N HIS A 166 -22.69 18.23 -7.94
CA HIS A 166 -21.68 17.52 -8.75
C HIS A 166 -21.16 16.24 -8.08
N MET A 167 -21.97 15.63 -7.21
CA MET A 167 -21.64 14.35 -6.60
C MET A 167 -21.56 13.23 -7.66
N PRO A 168 -20.62 12.29 -7.54
CA PRO A 168 -20.53 11.15 -8.43
C PRO A 168 -21.78 10.26 -8.36
N THR A 169 -22.37 9.96 -9.52
CA THR A 169 -23.45 8.97 -9.66
C THR A 169 -22.93 7.57 -9.34
N LEU A 170 -23.81 6.56 -9.21
CA LEU A 170 -23.37 5.18 -9.00
C LEU A 170 -22.41 4.73 -10.13
N GLU A 171 -22.76 5.02 -11.39
CA GLU A 171 -21.87 4.83 -12.55
C GLU A 171 -20.52 5.54 -12.36
N GLY A 172 -20.57 6.80 -11.90
CA GLY A 172 -19.38 7.59 -11.59
C GLY A 172 -18.46 6.93 -10.55
N GLN A 173 -19.05 6.46 -9.45
CA GLN A 173 -18.35 5.77 -8.38
C GLN A 173 -17.73 4.45 -8.86
N TYR A 174 -18.44 3.71 -9.71
CA TYR A 174 -17.95 2.46 -10.30
C TYR A 174 -16.69 2.68 -11.15
N VAL A 175 -16.61 3.76 -11.93
CA VAL A 175 -15.41 4.05 -12.73
C VAL A 175 -14.30 4.65 -11.88
N LEU A 176 -14.61 5.54 -10.94
CA LEU A 176 -13.59 6.18 -10.09
C LEU A 176 -12.81 5.18 -9.25
N LYS A 177 -13.44 4.11 -8.75
CA LYS A 177 -12.69 3.04 -8.04
C LYS A 177 -11.69 2.32 -8.95
N ASP A 178 -11.88 2.30 -10.26
CA ASP A 178 -10.99 1.59 -11.19
C ASP A 178 -9.65 2.33 -11.38
N VAL A 179 -9.54 3.58 -10.90
CA VAL A 179 -8.24 4.26 -10.72
C VAL A 179 -7.34 3.49 -9.74
N ILE A 180 -7.92 2.83 -8.75
CA ILE A 180 -7.16 1.93 -7.84
C ILE A 180 -6.64 0.74 -8.64
N LEU A 181 -7.43 0.17 -9.55
CA LEU A 181 -7.00 -0.94 -10.41
C LEU A 181 -5.87 -0.53 -11.35
N LEU A 182 -5.87 0.71 -11.85
CA LEU A 182 -4.73 1.27 -12.59
C LEU A 182 -3.45 1.29 -11.74
N ALA A 183 -3.52 1.81 -10.51
CA ALA A 183 -2.36 1.82 -9.61
C ALA A 183 -1.85 0.41 -9.32
N VAL A 184 -2.76 -0.55 -9.11
CA VAL A 184 -2.41 -1.96 -8.95
C VAL A 184 -1.76 -2.53 -10.20
N ALA A 185 -2.29 -2.24 -11.39
CA ALA A 185 -1.70 -2.68 -12.66
C ALA A 185 -0.28 -2.16 -12.83
N MET A 186 -0.01 -0.91 -12.47
CA MET A 186 1.32 -0.31 -12.51
C MET A 186 2.30 -1.07 -11.60
N VAL A 187 1.89 -1.37 -10.36
CA VAL A 187 2.70 -2.15 -9.42
C VAL A 187 2.96 -3.56 -9.96
N ILE A 188 1.95 -4.24 -10.50
CA ILE A 188 2.11 -5.56 -11.12
C ILE A 188 3.08 -5.49 -12.30
N ALA A 189 3.00 -4.43 -13.12
CA ALA A 189 3.85 -4.25 -14.28
C ALA A 189 5.34 -4.11 -13.95
N THR A 190 5.72 -3.52 -12.81
CA THR A 190 7.14 -3.41 -12.43
C THR A 190 7.77 -4.79 -12.19
N THR A 191 7.01 -5.74 -11.64
CA THR A 191 7.54 -7.06 -11.28
C THR A 191 7.76 -7.98 -12.48
N VAL A 192 7.14 -7.68 -13.62
CA VAL A 192 7.19 -8.54 -14.82
C VAL A 192 8.53 -8.49 -15.53
N ARG A 193 9.31 -7.43 -15.32
CA ARG A 193 10.68 -7.29 -15.83
C ARG A 193 11.74 -7.56 -14.75
N GLY A 194 11.35 -8.08 -13.59
CA GLY A 194 12.24 -8.23 -12.44
C GLY A 194 12.61 -6.89 -11.79
N GLY A 195 11.81 -5.83 -11.99
CA GLY A 195 12.02 -4.55 -11.32
C GLY A 195 11.72 -4.68 -9.83
N ALA A 196 12.66 -4.27 -8.98
CA ALA A 196 12.43 -4.11 -7.55
C ALA A 196 11.83 -2.73 -7.28
N ILE A 197 10.79 -2.66 -6.46
CA ILE A 197 10.30 -1.40 -5.90
C ILE A 197 11.24 -1.04 -4.75
N THR A 198 12.09 -0.04 -4.96
CA THR A 198 12.96 0.49 -3.92
C THR A 198 12.34 1.76 -3.36
N ASP A 199 12.23 1.85 -2.04
CA ASP A 199 12.01 3.14 -1.40
C ASP A 199 13.24 4.01 -1.63
N GLY A 200 13.06 5.28 -2.02
CA GLY A 200 14.14 6.20 -2.35
C GLY A 200 14.97 6.67 -1.14
N GLY A 201 14.92 5.96 -0.02
CA GLY A 201 15.57 6.30 1.24
C GLY A 201 17.00 5.77 1.34
N HIS A 202 17.94 6.68 1.63
CA HIS A 202 19.38 6.49 1.86
C HIS A 202 20.30 6.34 0.63
N ARG A 203 20.31 7.37 -0.22
CA ARG A 203 21.57 7.90 -0.76
C ARG A 203 22.09 9.05 0.13
N PHE A 204 22.57 8.73 1.33
CA PHE A 204 23.44 9.64 2.07
C PHE A 204 24.73 8.90 2.47
N LEU A 205 25.77 9.23 1.70
CA LEU A 205 27.19 9.27 2.05
C LEU A 205 27.83 8.03 2.68
N LYS A 206 28.35 7.16 1.81
CA LYS A 206 29.71 6.61 2.00
C LYS A 206 30.64 7.28 1.00
N ALA A 207 31.13 8.47 1.35
CA ALA A 207 32.33 9.02 0.76
C ALA A 207 33.44 8.88 1.82
N ARG A 208 34.40 8.03 1.46
CA ARG A 208 35.75 7.76 1.99
C ARG A 208 36.15 8.38 3.33
#